data_AF-A0A8A4ZLI9-F1
#
_entry.id   AF-A0A8A4ZLI9-F1
#
_cell.length_a   1.000
_cell.length_b   1.000
_cell.length_c   1.000
_cell.angle_alpha   90.00
_cell.angle_beta   90.00
_cell.angle_gamma   90.00
#
_symmetry.space_group_name_H-M   'P 1'
#
loop_
_entity.id
_entity.type
_entity.pdbx_description
1 polymer ?
#
loop_
_entity_poly.entity_id
_entity_poly.type
_entity_poly.pdbx_seq_one_letter_code
_entity_poly.pdbx_strand_id
1 'polypeptide(L)'
;MLTIALVLALALAGYLLATTLRYEERAAWTEDQARQIGAELATTRTELEGTTAELEAVRVQLDTAQARITELADEKAQVGDDRETQRQLADYQQRISEAAGTVASALERCVQGQDTLIGYLNNPTAYDPAQLVQFGTDVDGLCASATTANQTLQDELAR
;
A
#
# COMPACT_ATOMS: atom_id res chain seq x y z
N MET A 1 98.29 36.66 -24.04
CA MET A 1 97.02 37.40 -23.81
C MET A 1 95.90 36.94 -24.74
N LEU A 2 96.06 37.00 -26.07
CA LEU A 2 95.01 36.63 -27.03
C LEU A 2 94.54 35.16 -26.92
N THR A 3 95.47 34.22 -26.74
CA THR A 3 95.16 32.78 -26.61
C THR A 3 94.35 32.48 -25.34
N ILE A 4 94.68 33.10 -24.22
CA ILE A 4 93.96 32.95 -22.95
C ILE A 4 92.53 33.51 -23.09
N ALA A 5 92.38 34.68 -23.71
CA ALA A 5 91.07 35.28 -23.95
C ALA A 5 90.19 34.41 -24.87
N LEU A 6 90.79 33.80 -25.91
CA LEU A 6 90.08 32.88 -26.81
C LEU A 6 89.58 31.62 -26.07
N VAL A 7 90.43 31.01 -25.24
CA VAL A 7 90.07 29.81 -24.46
C VAL A 7 88.96 30.12 -23.47
N LEU A 8 89.02 31.27 -22.78
CA LEU A 8 87.96 31.71 -21.87
C LEU A 8 86.64 31.95 -22.60
N ALA A 9 86.67 32.57 -23.78
CA ALA A 9 85.46 32.80 -24.58
C ALA A 9 84.81 31.48 -25.03
N LEU A 10 85.61 30.50 -25.47
CA LEU A 10 85.12 29.18 -25.87
C LEU A 10 84.55 28.40 -24.68
N ALA A 11 85.20 28.46 -23.51
CA ALA A 11 84.71 27.82 -22.29
C ALA A 11 83.37 28.43 -21.82
N LEU A 12 83.26 29.76 -21.88
CA LEU A 12 82.02 30.48 -21.54
C LEU A 12 80.90 30.11 -22.53
N ALA A 13 81.18 30.09 -23.83
CA ALA A 13 80.21 29.70 -24.85
C ALA A 13 79.72 28.25 -24.64
N GLY A 14 80.63 27.32 -24.34
CA GLY A 14 80.27 25.94 -24.02
C GLY A 14 79.40 25.82 -22.77
N TYR A 15 79.71 26.58 -21.71
CA TYR A 15 78.90 26.63 -20.49
C TYR A 15 77.50 27.20 -20.74
N LEU A 16 77.40 28.30 -21.50
CA LEU A 16 76.11 28.90 -21.87
C LEU A 16 75.27 27.94 -22.72
N LEU A 17 75.89 27.21 -23.66
CA LEU A 17 75.19 26.18 -24.44
C LEU A 17 74.69 25.04 -23.55
N ALA A 18 75.55 24.50 -22.68
CA ALA A 18 75.17 23.40 -21.79
C ALA A 18 74.05 23.79 -20.81
N THR A 19 74.10 25.01 -20.27
CA THR A 19 73.03 25.51 -19.39
C THR A 19 71.74 25.73 -20.16
N THR A 20 71.79 26.34 -21.36
CA THR A 20 70.62 26.58 -22.21
C THR A 20 69.91 25.27 -22.55
N LEU A 21 70.64 24.24 -22.98
CA LEU A 21 70.06 22.93 -23.30
C LEU A 21 69.40 22.28 -22.08
N ARG A 22 70.01 22.38 -20.89
CA ARG A 22 69.42 21.86 -19.65
C ARG A 22 68.18 22.63 -19.22
N TYR A 23 68.14 23.94 -19.46
CA TYR A 23 66.94 24.75 -19.20
C TYR A 23 65.82 24.40 -20.17
N GLU A 24 66.13 24.18 -21.44
CA GLU A 24 65.15 23.76 -22.46
C GLU A 24 64.54 22.40 -22.12
N GLU A 25 65.36 21.41 -21.75
CA GLU A 25 64.89 20.09 -21.32
C GLU A 25 63.99 20.20 -20.08
N ARG A 26 64.39 21.00 -19.09
CA ARG A 26 63.61 21.19 -17.86
C ARG A 26 62.30 21.95 -18.11
N ALA A 27 62.31 22.93 -19.03
CA ALA A 27 61.12 23.65 -19.43
C ALA A 27 60.15 22.72 -20.15
N ALA A 28 60.63 21.90 -21.09
CA ALA A 28 59.83 20.91 -21.80
C ALA A 28 59.22 19.87 -20.85
N TRP A 29 60.02 19.35 -19.89
CA TRP A 29 59.52 18.43 -18.87
C TRP A 29 58.44 19.07 -17.98
N THR A 30 58.66 20.31 -17.54
CA THR A 30 57.69 21.02 -16.68
C THR A 30 56.39 21.28 -17.44
N GLU A 31 56.47 21.66 -18.71
CA GLU A 31 55.30 21.88 -19.55
C GLU A 31 54.53 20.58 -19.80
N ASP A 32 55.22 19.48 -20.07
CA ASP A 32 54.60 18.16 -20.23
C ASP A 32 53.89 17.72 -18.95
N GLN A 33 54.53 17.85 -17.79
CA GLN A 33 53.90 17.56 -16.49
C GLN A 33 52.70 18.45 -16.21
N ALA A 34 52.79 19.76 -16.50
CA ALA A 34 51.67 20.67 -16.33
C ALA A 34 50.48 20.29 -17.23
N ARG A 35 50.73 19.85 -18.46
CA ARG A 35 49.69 19.36 -19.38
C ARG A 35 49.08 18.04 -18.88
N GLN A 36 49.88 17.10 -18.39
CA GLN A 36 49.39 15.82 -17.85
C GLN A 36 48.50 16.05 -16.63
N ILE A 37 48.96 16.82 -15.65
CA ILE A 37 48.16 17.19 -14.46
C ILE A 37 46.89 17.94 -14.87
N GLY A 38 46.99 18.85 -15.83
CA GLY A 38 45.81 19.56 -16.36
C GLY A 38 44.78 18.63 -17.00
N ALA A 39 45.23 17.63 -17.75
CA ALA A 39 44.37 16.62 -18.37
C ALA A 39 43.73 15.70 -17.32
N GLU A 40 44.51 15.20 -16.35
CA GLU A 40 43.99 14.40 -15.24
C GLU A 40 42.95 15.17 -14.42
N LEU A 41 43.24 16.43 -14.09
CA LEU A 41 42.31 17.29 -13.35
C LEU A 41 41.00 17.52 -14.12
N ALA A 42 41.06 17.72 -15.44
CA ALA A 42 39.88 17.87 -16.27
C ALA A 42 39.03 16.58 -16.30
N THR A 43 39.69 15.42 -16.42
CA THR A 43 39.04 14.11 -16.38
C THR A 43 38.37 13.87 -15.02
N THR A 44 39.10 14.04 -13.91
CA THR A 44 38.55 13.83 -12.57
C THR A 44 37.40 14.79 -12.26
N ARG A 45 37.45 16.04 -12.74
CA ARG A 45 36.31 16.97 -12.61
C ARG A 45 35.08 16.50 -13.38
N THR A 46 35.28 16.01 -14.59
CA THR A 46 34.18 15.45 -15.41
C THR A 46 33.56 14.22 -14.75
N GLU A 47 34.39 13.31 -14.21
CA GLU A 47 33.92 12.15 -13.45
C GLU A 47 33.19 12.55 -12.17
N LEU A 48 33.67 13.56 -11.46
CA LEU A 48 33.01 14.08 -10.26
C LEU A 48 31.64 14.69 -10.58
N GLU A 49 31.55 15.48 -11.64
CA GLU A 49 30.28 16.05 -12.11
C GLU A 49 29.30 14.94 -12.52
N GLY A 50 29.78 13.93 -13.26
CA GLY A 50 28.98 12.77 -13.66
C GLY A 50 28.46 11.97 -12.47
N THR A 51 29.33 11.60 -11.53
CA THR A 51 28.94 10.84 -10.32
C THR A 51 28.02 11.64 -9.39
N THR A 52 28.18 12.96 -9.34
CA THR A 52 27.27 13.84 -8.59
C THR A 52 25.88 13.87 -9.22
N ALA A 53 25.79 13.96 -10.54
CA ALA A 53 24.52 13.91 -11.26
C ALA A 53 23.82 12.55 -11.12
N GLU A 54 24.58 11.45 -11.18
CA GLU A 54 24.05 10.11 -10.91
C GLU A 54 23.51 9.97 -9.48
N LEU A 55 24.23 10.48 -8.49
CA LEU A 55 23.79 10.47 -7.10
C LEU A 55 22.50 11.28 -6.91
N GLU A 56 22.39 12.44 -7.54
CA GLU A 56 21.17 13.25 -7.53
C GLU A 56 19.99 12.50 -8.16
N ALA A 57 20.20 11.88 -9.33
CA ALA A 57 19.18 11.08 -10.00
C ALA A 57 18.70 9.90 -9.14
N VAL A 58 19.63 9.19 -8.48
CA VAL A 58 19.29 8.09 -7.57
C VAL A 58 18.53 8.57 -6.34
N ARG A 59 18.88 9.73 -5.78
CA ARG A 59 18.14 10.34 -4.65
C ARG A 59 16.71 10.67 -5.05
N VAL A 60 16.51 11.30 -6.22
CA VAL A 60 15.16 11.60 -6.74
C VAL A 60 14.35 10.32 -6.95
N GLN A 61 14.96 9.26 -7.48
CA GLN A 61 14.30 7.96 -7.62
C GLN A 61 13.92 7.35 -6.27
N LEU A 62 14.79 7.45 -5.27
CA LEU A 62 14.53 6.97 -3.92
C LEU A 62 13.36 7.73 -3.27
N ASP A 63 13.34 9.05 -3.34
CA ASP A 63 12.26 9.88 -2.80
C ASP A 63 10.93 9.55 -3.49
N THR A 64 10.95 9.38 -4.81
CA THR A 64 9.76 8.96 -5.58
C THR A 64 9.27 7.57 -5.16
N ALA A 65 10.18 6.61 -4.97
CA ALA A 65 9.83 5.27 -4.53
C ALA A 65 9.25 5.27 -3.11
N GLN A 66 9.83 6.07 -2.19
CA GLN A 66 9.32 6.22 -0.82
C GLN A 66 7.92 6.83 -0.80
N ALA A 67 7.67 7.86 -1.63
CA ALA A 67 6.34 8.45 -1.79
C ALA A 67 5.33 7.40 -2.28
N ARG A 68 5.71 6.60 -3.28
CA ARG A 68 4.84 5.53 -3.82
C ARG A 68 4.57 4.41 -2.80
N ILE A 69 5.56 4.05 -1.98
CA ILE A 69 5.39 3.07 -0.91
C ILE A 69 4.41 3.59 0.14
N THR A 70 4.50 4.87 0.50
CA THR A 70 3.59 5.51 1.46
C THR A 70 2.16 5.53 0.91
N GLU A 71 1.99 5.95 -0.34
CA GLU A 71 0.69 5.95 -1.02
C GLU A 71 0.07 4.54 -1.08
N LEU A 72 0.86 3.51 -1.41
CA LEU A 72 0.38 2.12 -1.43
C LEU A 72 0.04 1.58 -0.03
N ALA A 73 0.73 2.05 1.01
CA ALA A 73 0.40 1.70 2.39
C ALA A 73 -0.95 2.31 2.80
N ASP A 74 -1.19 3.57 2.45
CA ASP A 74 -2.46 4.26 2.69
C ASP A 74 -3.61 3.61 1.90
N GLU A 75 -3.40 3.32 0.61
CA GLU A 75 -4.39 2.61 -0.23
C GLU A 75 -4.74 1.23 0.37
N LYS A 76 -3.73 0.49 0.85
CA LYS A 76 -3.96 -0.81 1.48
C LYS A 76 -4.75 -0.69 2.78
N ALA A 77 -4.50 0.34 3.59
CA ALA A 77 -5.25 0.59 4.81
C ALA A 77 -6.72 0.88 4.47
N GLN A 78 -6.97 1.79 3.53
CA GLN A 78 -8.31 2.14 3.07
C GLN A 78 -9.07 0.92 2.52
N VAL A 79 -8.44 0.13 1.65
CA VAL A 79 -9.05 -1.10 1.13
C VAL A 79 -9.30 -2.13 2.24
N GLY A 80 -8.48 -2.16 3.29
CA GLY A 80 -8.70 -2.97 4.47
C GLY A 80 -9.96 -2.56 5.22
N ASP A 81 -10.12 -1.27 5.49
CA ASP A 81 -11.28 -0.70 6.19
C ASP A 81 -12.57 -0.86 5.38
N ASP A 82 -12.52 -0.64 4.06
CA ASP A 82 -13.67 -0.84 3.17
C ASP A 82 -14.13 -2.30 3.16
N ARG A 83 -13.19 -3.26 3.13
CA ARG A 83 -13.50 -4.69 3.20
C ARG A 83 -14.13 -5.09 4.53
N GLU A 84 -13.63 -4.56 5.64
CA GLU A 84 -14.18 -4.85 6.96
C GLU A 84 -15.59 -4.25 7.10
N THR A 85 -15.81 -3.04 6.59
CA THR A 85 -17.14 -2.42 6.53
C THR A 85 -18.11 -3.24 5.69
N GLN A 86 -17.69 -3.71 4.51
CA GLN A 86 -18.50 -4.59 3.66
C GLN A 86 -18.81 -5.92 4.33
N ARG A 87 -17.84 -6.50 5.06
CA ARG A 87 -18.02 -7.73 5.81
C ARG A 87 -19.05 -7.56 6.93
N GLN A 88 -18.96 -6.47 7.69
CA GLN A 88 -19.93 -6.15 8.74
C GLN A 88 -21.33 -5.93 8.17
N LEU A 89 -21.44 -5.23 7.04
CA LEU A 89 -22.72 -5.05 6.36
C LEU A 89 -23.33 -6.39 5.89
N ALA A 90 -22.51 -7.26 5.29
CA ALA A 90 -22.95 -8.58 4.84
C ALA A 90 -23.39 -9.48 6.02
N ASP A 91 -22.62 -9.48 7.11
CA ASP A 91 -22.96 -10.22 8.33
C ASP A 91 -24.26 -9.71 8.97
N TYR A 92 -24.42 -8.38 9.05
CA TYR A 92 -25.66 -7.75 9.50
C TYR A 92 -26.85 -8.15 8.62
N GLN A 93 -26.71 -8.07 7.30
CA GLN A 93 -27.76 -8.47 6.35
C GLN A 93 -28.11 -9.96 6.47
N GLN A 94 -27.12 -10.83 6.67
CA GLN A 94 -27.35 -12.26 6.88
C GLN A 94 -28.17 -12.50 8.15
N ARG A 95 -27.76 -11.91 9.29
CA ARG A 95 -28.46 -12.04 10.57
C ARG A 95 -29.92 -11.55 10.49
N ILE A 96 -30.13 -10.39 9.87
CA ILE A 96 -31.48 -9.83 9.66
C ILE A 96 -32.32 -10.75 8.76
N SER A 97 -31.73 -11.28 7.68
CA SER A 97 -32.44 -12.17 6.74
C SER A 97 -32.83 -13.50 7.39
N GLU A 98 -31.95 -14.08 8.21
CA GLU A 98 -32.22 -15.30 8.99
C GLU A 98 -33.33 -15.07 10.03
N ALA A 99 -33.28 -13.95 10.75
CA ALA A 99 -34.31 -13.57 11.72
C ALA A 99 -35.66 -13.31 11.03
N ALA A 100 -35.67 -12.57 9.91
CA ALA A 100 -36.87 -12.33 9.12
C ALA A 100 -37.48 -13.62 8.54
N GLY A 101 -36.65 -14.56 8.08
CA GLY A 101 -37.09 -15.88 7.62
C GLY A 101 -37.75 -16.70 8.73
N THR A 102 -37.19 -16.64 9.94
CA THR A 102 -37.75 -17.29 11.14
C THR A 102 -39.11 -16.71 11.50
N VAL A 103 -39.24 -15.38 11.49
CA VAL A 103 -40.51 -14.67 11.72
C VAL A 103 -41.56 -15.06 10.68
N ALA A 104 -41.19 -15.04 9.39
CA ALA A 104 -42.10 -15.41 8.31
C ALA A 104 -42.62 -16.84 8.45
N SER A 105 -41.75 -17.81 8.73
CA SER A 105 -42.15 -19.21 8.93
C SER A 105 -43.04 -19.41 10.16
N ALA A 106 -42.75 -18.72 11.27
CA ALA A 106 -43.55 -18.82 12.48
C ALA A 106 -44.95 -18.19 12.30
N LEU A 107 -45.02 -17.04 11.61
CA LEU A 107 -46.29 -16.40 11.25
C LEU A 107 -47.14 -17.28 10.33
N GLU A 108 -46.54 -17.91 9.32
CA GLU A 108 -47.25 -18.83 8.42
C GLU A 108 -47.90 -19.99 9.19
N ARG A 109 -47.17 -20.61 10.13
CA ARG A 109 -47.70 -21.70 10.98
C ARG A 109 -48.81 -21.23 11.91
N CYS A 110 -48.68 -20.04 12.49
CA CYS A 110 -49.74 -19.43 13.31
C CYS A 110 -51.01 -19.19 12.47
N VAL A 111 -50.89 -18.62 11.27
CA VAL A 111 -52.02 -18.35 10.37
C VAL A 111 -52.69 -19.65 9.92
N GLN A 112 -51.93 -20.67 9.50
CA GLN A 112 -52.48 -21.98 9.14
C GLN A 112 -53.19 -22.66 10.33
N GLY A 113 -52.62 -22.57 11.53
CA GLY A 113 -53.24 -23.08 12.75
C GLY A 113 -54.58 -22.40 13.06
N GLN A 114 -54.62 -21.07 12.93
CA GLN A 114 -55.85 -20.29 13.12
C GLN A 114 -56.91 -20.61 12.06
N ASP A 115 -56.54 -20.74 10.78
CA ASP A 115 -57.48 -21.10 9.71
C ASP A 115 -58.09 -22.50 9.94
N THR A 116 -57.26 -23.45 10.35
CA THR A 116 -57.71 -24.80 10.73
C THR A 116 -58.66 -24.76 11.93
N LEU A 117 -58.37 -23.93 12.94
CA LEU A 117 -59.23 -23.74 14.11
C LEU A 117 -60.59 -23.14 13.71
N ILE A 118 -60.61 -22.14 12.81
CA ILE A 118 -61.85 -21.57 12.26
C ILE A 118 -62.65 -22.64 11.52
N GLY A 119 -61.98 -23.51 10.76
CA GLY A 119 -62.61 -24.67 10.09
C GLY A 119 -63.30 -25.62 11.07
N TYR A 120 -62.66 -25.91 12.22
CA TYR A 120 -63.27 -26.74 13.27
C TYR A 120 -64.46 -26.06 13.95
N LEU A 121 -64.38 -24.76 14.22
CA LEU A 121 -65.48 -23.98 14.79
C LEU A 121 -66.70 -23.89 13.87
N ASN A 122 -66.50 -24.00 12.55
CA ASN A 122 -67.58 -24.06 11.56
C ASN A 122 -68.29 -25.43 11.52
N ASN A 123 -67.70 -26.49 12.08
CA ASN A 123 -68.30 -27.84 12.10
C ASN A 123 -68.13 -28.56 13.45
N PRO A 124 -68.61 -27.97 14.56
CA PRO A 124 -68.23 -28.36 15.92
C PRO A 124 -68.77 -29.74 16.35
N THR A 125 -69.83 -30.23 15.71
CA THR A 125 -70.43 -31.54 16.04
C THR A 125 -69.63 -32.74 15.50
N ALA A 126 -68.63 -32.50 14.64
CA ALA A 126 -67.81 -33.54 14.02
C ALA A 126 -66.54 -33.88 14.83
N TYR A 127 -66.22 -33.14 15.90
CA TYR A 127 -64.95 -33.23 16.62
C TYR A 127 -65.15 -33.34 18.14
N ASP A 128 -64.18 -33.96 18.82
CA ASP A 128 -64.19 -34.08 20.28
C ASP A 128 -63.83 -32.72 20.93
N PRO A 129 -64.66 -32.19 21.86
CA PRO A 129 -64.37 -30.94 22.55
C PRO A 129 -63.02 -30.92 23.30
N ALA A 130 -62.53 -32.06 23.80
CA ALA A 130 -61.21 -32.11 24.44
C ALA A 130 -60.07 -31.91 23.42
N GLN A 131 -60.23 -32.40 22.19
CA GLN A 131 -59.26 -32.21 21.11
C GLN A 131 -59.24 -30.77 20.59
N LEU A 132 -60.38 -30.08 20.59
CA LEU A 132 -60.48 -28.67 20.22
C LEU A 132 -59.74 -27.76 21.20
N VAL A 133 -59.84 -28.03 22.51
CA VAL A 133 -59.12 -27.26 23.55
C VAL A 133 -57.61 -27.47 23.42
N GLN A 134 -57.17 -28.71 23.19
CA GLN A 134 -55.75 -29.00 22.99
C GLN A 134 -55.22 -28.31 21.73
N PHE A 135 -55.95 -28.40 20.61
CA PHE A 135 -55.55 -27.76 19.37
C PHE A 135 -55.49 -26.22 19.48
N GLY A 136 -56.43 -25.59 20.18
CA GLY A 136 -56.38 -24.15 20.47
C GLY A 136 -55.12 -23.77 21.26
N THR A 137 -54.74 -24.59 22.25
CA THR A 137 -53.49 -24.41 23.02
C THR A 137 -52.24 -24.55 22.12
N ASP A 138 -52.26 -25.49 21.18
CA ASP A 138 -51.16 -25.70 20.24
C ASP A 138 -51.01 -24.50 19.26
N VAL A 139 -52.13 -23.95 18.77
CA VAL A 139 -52.16 -22.75 17.92
C VAL A 139 -51.67 -21.52 18.69
N ASP A 140 -52.10 -21.33 19.94
CA ASP A 140 -51.60 -20.25 20.80
C ASP A 140 -50.09 -20.36 21.02
N GLY A 141 -49.57 -21.58 21.19
CA GLY A 141 -48.12 -21.84 21.26
C GLY A 141 -47.38 -21.45 19.98
N LEU A 142 -47.94 -21.73 18.80
CA LEU A 142 -47.38 -21.33 17.51
C LEU A 142 -47.36 -19.80 17.34
N CYS A 143 -48.44 -19.13 17.75
CA CYS A 143 -48.55 -17.68 17.65
C CYS A 143 -47.69 -16.95 18.69
N ALA A 144 -47.50 -17.51 19.89
CA ALA A 144 -46.54 -17.03 20.87
C ALA A 144 -45.10 -17.15 20.34
N SER A 145 -44.77 -18.28 19.68
CA SER A 145 -43.47 -18.47 19.03
C SER A 145 -43.20 -17.44 17.93
N ALA A 146 -44.21 -17.12 17.12
CA ALA A 146 -44.12 -16.07 16.10
C ALA A 146 -43.90 -14.67 16.71
N THR A 147 -44.56 -14.38 17.82
CA THR A 147 -44.40 -13.12 18.56
C THR A 147 -43.00 -12.99 19.14
N THR A 148 -42.48 -14.04 19.77
CA THR A 148 -41.11 -14.10 20.29
C THR A 148 -40.08 -13.96 19.18
N ALA A 149 -40.27 -14.64 18.04
CA ALA A 149 -39.39 -14.49 16.87
C ALA A 149 -39.36 -13.06 16.35
N ASN A 150 -40.50 -12.36 16.34
CA ASN A 150 -40.58 -10.96 15.92
C ASN A 150 -39.89 -10.03 16.93
N GLN A 151 -40.06 -10.26 18.23
CA GLN A 151 -39.32 -9.52 19.26
C GLN A 151 -37.80 -9.66 19.08
N THR A 152 -37.30 -10.87 18.84
CA THR A 152 -35.88 -11.09 18.55
C THR A 152 -35.41 -10.31 17.31
N LEU A 153 -36.22 -10.26 16.24
CA LEU A 153 -35.90 -9.45 15.05
C LEU A 153 -35.87 -7.95 15.36
N GLN A 154 -36.84 -7.45 16.14
CA GLN A 154 -36.87 -6.04 16.55
C GLN A 154 -35.65 -5.67 17.40
N ASP A 155 -35.22 -6.56 18.30
CA ASP A 155 -34.03 -6.37 19.11
C ASP A 155 -32.75 -6.32 18.25
N GLU A 156 -32.67 -7.13 17.18
CA GLU A 156 -31.53 -7.12 16.26
C GLU A 156 -31.51 -5.92 15.30
N LEU A 157 -32.68 -5.33 15.01
CA LEU A 157 -32.81 -4.07 14.27
C LEU A 157 -32.46 -2.85 15.12
N ALA A 158 -32.62 -2.94 16.44
CA ALA A 158 -32.37 -1.84 17.39
C ALA A 158 -30.92 -1.75 17.88
N ARG A 159 -30.07 -2.74 17.53
CA ARG A 159 -28.63 -2.78 17.82
C ARG A 159 -27.82 -2.20 16.67
#